data_AF-A0A535XHK8-F1
#
_entry.id   AF-A0A535XHK8-F1
#
_cell.length_a   1.000
_cell.length_b   1.000
_cell.length_c   1.000
_cell.angle_alpha   90.00
_cell.angle_beta   90.00
_cell.angle_gamma   90.00
#
_symmetry.space_group_name_H-M   'P 1'
#
loop_
_entity.id
_entity.type
_entity.pdbx_description
1 polymer ?
#
loop_
_entity_poly.entity_id
_entity_poly.type
_entity_poly.pdbx_seq_one_letter_code
_entity_poly.pdbx_strand_id
1 'polypeptide(L)'
;MCSLARKPSSASDVVGAELPPCMSRYPTSALSQPAFRSTHPLLASEYDNMLACIRCGLCLTSCPTYVLTLHESEGPRGRVGMARAVAEGHLQVTPDLLEHELNCLVCDACSAVCPAGVHMDPLQVVLRSAIEPEIHRSWGERLLRRLVFSWLFMDMARFRVLARLLWLYQRSGVRWLARRLRVLDLLGLAEAERLLPDVPRRFFTPRGESYPSSVRRRSATAAVPAGDGAVPAGDSAGLVPEGDAGLQVSIFAGCVMSTALADIDRATLRVLRRAGFTVRNPAEQGCCGALHAHGGDLRSPALASPRSKAVRVRSW
;
A
#
# COMPACT_ATOMS: atom_id res chain seq x y z
N MET A 1 -2.67 -4.48 -39.66
CA MET A 1 -1.58 -3.48 -39.79
C MET A 1 -1.59 -2.64 -38.52
N CYS A 2 -0.74 -3.00 -37.54
CA CYS A 2 -0.58 -2.26 -36.29
C CYS A 2 0.09 -0.92 -36.57
N SER A 3 -0.61 0.18 -36.30
CA SER A 3 0.02 1.50 -36.23
C SER A 3 0.79 1.63 -34.92
N LEU A 4 2.09 1.87 -35.03
CA LEU A 4 3.02 2.16 -33.93
C LEU A 4 2.58 3.45 -33.23
N ALA A 5 1.99 3.33 -32.03
CA ALA A 5 1.73 4.48 -31.18
C ALA A 5 3.06 5.09 -30.72
N ARG A 6 3.29 6.37 -31.10
CA ARG A 6 4.49 7.14 -30.78
C ARG A 6 4.61 7.36 -29.26
N LYS A 7 5.86 7.36 -28.78
CA LYS A 7 6.23 7.85 -27.43
C LYS A 7 5.85 9.33 -27.30
N PRO A 8 5.14 9.76 -26.23
CA PRO A 8 4.96 11.19 -25.97
C PRO A 8 6.28 11.82 -25.50
N SER A 9 6.55 13.03 -25.99
CA SER A 9 7.83 13.73 -25.90
C SER A 9 7.75 15.08 -25.17
N SER A 10 6.71 15.34 -24.36
CA SER A 10 6.60 16.62 -23.64
C SER A 10 5.89 16.52 -22.29
N ALA A 11 6.22 17.44 -21.37
CA ALA A 11 5.63 17.55 -20.03
C ALA A 11 4.13 17.94 -20.03
N SER A 12 3.64 18.44 -21.16
CA SER A 12 2.23 18.81 -21.39
C SER A 12 1.29 17.59 -21.45
N ASP A 13 1.81 16.41 -21.75
CA ASP A 13 1.00 15.18 -21.90
C ASP A 13 0.59 14.56 -20.55
N VAL A 14 1.03 15.13 -19.42
CA VAL A 14 0.82 14.59 -18.06
C VAL A 14 -0.41 15.20 -17.36
N VAL A 15 -0.91 16.34 -17.83
CA VAL A 15 -2.04 17.08 -17.20
C VAL A 15 -3.39 16.35 -17.37
N GLY A 16 -3.45 15.30 -18.19
CA GLY A 16 -4.67 14.52 -18.45
C GLY A 16 -4.65 13.05 -17.98
N ALA A 17 -3.61 12.61 -17.26
CA ALA A 17 -3.60 11.26 -16.71
C ALA A 17 -4.50 11.20 -15.47
N GLU A 18 -5.73 10.71 -15.62
CA GLU A 18 -6.64 10.43 -14.50
C GLU A 18 -5.91 9.62 -13.43
N LEU A 19 -5.85 10.16 -12.21
CA LEU A 19 -5.38 9.44 -11.04
C LEU A 19 -6.22 8.15 -10.87
N PRO A 20 -5.63 7.03 -10.48
CA PRO A 20 -6.37 5.79 -10.30
C PRO A 20 -7.52 5.99 -9.29
N PRO A 21 -8.70 5.36 -9.51
CA PRO A 21 -9.90 5.61 -8.72
C PRO A 21 -9.78 5.27 -7.22
N CYS A 22 -8.70 4.61 -6.78
CA CYS A 22 -8.40 4.42 -5.37
C CYS A 22 -7.97 5.70 -4.64
N MET A 23 -7.45 6.71 -5.36
CA MET A 23 -7.00 7.99 -4.79
C MET A 23 -8.08 9.09 -4.86
N SER A 24 -9.23 8.81 -5.49
CA SER A 24 -10.38 9.72 -5.63
C SER A 24 -11.19 9.91 -4.33
N ARG A 25 -10.85 9.21 -3.23
CA ARG A 25 -11.64 9.25 -1.98
C ARG A 25 -11.30 10.40 -1.05
N TYR A 26 -10.25 11.16 -1.33
CA TYR A 26 -9.95 12.35 -0.55
C TYR A 26 -10.66 13.53 -1.20
N PRO A 27 -11.58 14.21 -0.51
CA PRO A 27 -12.16 15.42 -1.04
C PRO A 27 -11.02 16.42 -1.21
N THR A 28 -10.66 16.71 -2.47
CA THR A 28 -9.92 17.91 -2.80
C THR A 28 -10.81 19.06 -2.35
N SER A 29 -10.58 19.58 -1.14
CA SER A 29 -11.28 20.76 -0.68
C SER A 29 -10.93 21.86 -1.66
N ALA A 30 -11.88 22.19 -2.53
CA ALA A 30 -11.78 23.24 -3.53
C ALA A 30 -11.69 24.61 -2.83
N LEU A 31 -10.51 24.91 -2.28
CA LEU A 31 -10.13 26.27 -1.94
C LEU A 31 -9.39 26.80 -3.16
N SER A 32 -10.09 27.63 -3.91
CA SER A 32 -9.56 28.42 -5.02
C SER A 32 -8.41 29.30 -4.54
N GLN A 33 -7.19 28.77 -4.59
CA GLN A 33 -5.95 29.53 -4.41
C GLN A 33 -5.29 29.76 -5.77
N PRO A 34 -4.56 30.88 -5.97
CA PRO A 34 -3.89 31.18 -7.23
C PRO A 34 -3.01 29.99 -7.62
N ALA A 35 -3.09 29.57 -8.89
CA ALA A 35 -2.53 28.33 -9.41
C ALA A 35 -1.05 28.15 -9.01
N PHE A 36 -0.82 27.48 -7.88
CA PHE A 36 0.51 27.10 -7.44
C PHE A 36 1.11 26.19 -8.51
N ARG A 37 2.14 26.69 -9.19
CA ARG A 37 2.90 25.90 -10.16
C ARG A 37 4.03 25.22 -9.41
N SER A 38 3.74 24.03 -8.90
CA SER A 38 4.76 23.13 -8.38
C SER A 38 5.85 22.90 -9.43
N THR A 39 7.11 22.86 -9.00
CA THR A 39 8.23 22.40 -9.84
C THR A 39 8.06 20.93 -10.24
N HIS A 40 7.30 20.15 -9.45
CA HIS A 40 6.93 18.77 -9.72
C HIS A 40 5.40 18.64 -9.89
N PRO A 41 4.88 18.44 -11.12
CA PRO A 41 3.44 18.40 -11.39
C PRO A 41 2.66 17.40 -10.54
N LEU A 42 3.30 16.28 -10.15
CA LEU A 42 2.68 15.28 -9.28
C LEU A 42 2.47 15.82 -7.86
N LEU A 43 3.44 16.53 -7.27
CA LEU A 43 3.33 17.09 -5.92
C LEU A 43 2.22 18.14 -5.80
N ALA A 44 1.81 18.76 -6.92
CA ALA A 44 0.71 19.71 -6.92
C ALA A 44 -0.62 19.08 -6.45
N SER A 45 -0.85 17.77 -6.68
CA SER A 45 -2.09 17.11 -6.24
C SER A 45 -2.21 16.98 -4.73
N GLU A 46 -1.08 17.05 -4.01
CA GLU A 46 -1.02 16.90 -2.55
C GLU A 46 -0.68 18.22 -1.84
N TYR A 47 -0.69 19.35 -2.56
CA TYR A 47 -0.30 20.63 -2.00
C TYR A 47 -1.21 21.09 -0.87
N ASP A 48 -2.53 20.95 -1.01
CA ASP A 48 -3.51 21.29 0.04
C ASP A 48 -3.32 20.44 1.30
N ASN A 49 -3.02 19.15 1.12
CA ASN A 49 -2.68 18.22 2.21
C ASN A 49 -1.42 18.67 2.95
N MET A 50 -0.39 19.15 2.24
CA MET A 50 0.80 19.75 2.86
C MET A 50 0.49 21.05 3.62
N LEU A 51 -0.39 21.90 3.08
CA LEU A 51 -0.78 23.17 3.69
C LEU A 51 -1.56 22.98 5.00
N ALA A 52 -2.26 21.87 5.16
CA ALA A 52 -3.00 21.56 6.39
C ALA A 52 -2.09 21.47 7.63
N CYS A 53 -0.79 21.18 7.46
CA CYS A 53 0.12 21.00 8.59
C CYS A 53 0.34 22.28 9.42
N ILE A 54 -0.17 22.29 10.66
CA ILE A 54 0.05 23.36 11.65
C ILE A 54 1.34 23.20 12.48
N ARG A 55 2.22 22.25 12.11
CA ARG A 55 3.53 21.97 12.75
C ARG A 55 3.51 21.70 14.27
N CYS A 56 2.37 21.29 14.84
CA CYS A 56 2.21 21.10 16.29
C CYS A 56 3.08 19.99 16.92
N GLY A 57 3.52 18.99 16.14
CA GLY A 57 4.40 17.91 16.63
C GLY A 57 3.69 16.67 17.20
N LEU A 58 2.35 16.61 17.25
CA LEU A 58 1.62 15.46 17.81
C LEU A 58 1.92 14.13 17.09
N CYS A 59 2.23 14.19 15.79
CA CYS A 59 2.57 13.04 14.97
C CYS A 59 3.93 12.40 15.31
N LEU A 60 4.83 13.11 16.00
CA LEU A 60 6.21 12.69 16.22
C LEU A 60 6.31 11.44 17.09
N THR A 61 5.58 11.40 18.21
CA THR A 61 5.58 10.25 19.14
C THR A 61 4.89 9.01 18.57
N SER A 62 4.08 9.18 17.52
CA SER A 62 3.44 8.07 16.80
C SER A 62 4.29 7.53 15.64
N CYS A 63 5.36 8.24 15.26
CA CYS A 63 6.21 7.85 14.14
C CYS A 63 7.35 6.95 14.60
N PRO A 64 7.44 5.70 14.12
CA PRO A 64 8.49 4.77 14.55
C PRO A 64 9.89 5.23 14.15
N THR A 65 10.06 5.88 12.99
CA THR A 65 11.38 6.38 12.56
C THR A 65 11.85 7.56 13.40
N TYR A 66 10.94 8.46 13.77
CA TYR A 66 11.29 9.58 14.64
C TYR A 66 11.68 9.13 16.05
N VAL A 67 10.90 8.24 16.67
CA VAL A 67 11.21 7.81 18.05
C VAL A 67 12.53 7.04 18.17
N LEU A 68 13.01 6.46 17.06
CA LEU A 68 14.31 5.80 17.00
C LEU A 68 15.46 6.77 16.72
N THR A 69 15.26 7.75 15.85
CA THR A 69 16.33 8.63 15.35
C THR A 69 16.39 9.97 16.06
N LEU A 70 15.26 10.44 16.60
CA LEU A 70 15.02 11.78 17.15
C LEU A 70 15.34 12.92 16.18
N HIS A 71 15.47 12.62 14.89
CA HIS A 71 15.74 13.60 13.85
C HIS A 71 14.42 14.12 13.27
N GLU A 72 14.25 15.44 13.21
CA GLU A 72 13.03 16.07 12.69
C GLU A 72 12.73 15.63 11.25
N SER A 73 13.76 15.49 10.41
CA SER A 73 13.65 15.01 9.02
C SER A 73 13.09 13.60 8.90
N GLU A 74 13.24 12.77 9.94
CA GLU A 74 12.68 11.41 10.01
C GLU A 74 11.26 11.38 10.55
N GLY A 75 10.77 12.52 11.03
CA GLY A 75 9.44 12.71 11.58
C GLY A 75 8.39 13.06 10.51
N PRO A 76 7.09 12.84 10.79
CA PRO A 76 6.04 13.07 9.81
C PRO A 76 5.91 14.54 9.44
N ARG A 77 5.97 15.46 10.41
CA ARG A 77 5.91 16.90 10.11
C ARG A 77 7.15 17.40 9.35
N GLY A 78 8.32 16.83 9.63
CA GLY A 78 9.54 17.09 8.88
C GLY A 78 9.39 16.70 7.42
N ARG A 79 8.89 15.49 7.15
CA ARG A 79 8.60 15.01 5.78
C ARG A 79 7.54 15.85 5.06
N VAL A 80 6.48 16.30 5.75
CA VAL A 80 5.54 17.26 5.14
C VAL A 80 6.24 18.57 4.77
N GLY A 81 7.12 19.06 5.65
CA GLY A 81 7.93 20.24 5.39
C GLY A 81 8.88 20.07 4.21
N MET A 82 9.56 18.93 4.12
CA MET A 82 10.47 18.60 3.01
C MET A 82 9.71 18.43 1.70
N ALA A 83 8.60 17.68 1.68
CA ALA A 83 7.73 17.53 0.52
C ALA A 83 7.23 18.88 0.00
N ARG A 84 6.81 19.77 0.90
CA ARG A 84 6.38 21.13 0.55
C ARG A 84 7.53 21.97 0.01
N ALA A 85 8.69 21.93 0.66
CA ALA A 85 9.87 22.68 0.20
C ALA A 85 10.34 22.22 -1.19
N VAL A 86 10.24 20.92 -1.49
CA VAL A 86 10.50 20.38 -2.83
C VAL A 86 9.45 20.88 -3.83
N ALA A 87 8.16 20.82 -3.47
CA ALA A 87 7.07 21.30 -4.34
C ALA A 87 7.19 22.80 -4.66
N GLU A 88 7.56 23.61 -3.67
CA GLU A 88 7.74 25.07 -3.80
C GLU A 88 9.07 25.46 -4.49
N GLY A 89 9.97 24.49 -4.74
CA GLY A 89 11.29 24.75 -5.32
C GLY A 89 12.30 25.37 -4.35
N HIS A 90 12.01 25.36 -3.05
CA HIS A 90 12.90 25.82 -1.98
C HIS A 90 13.96 24.78 -1.60
N LEU A 91 13.71 23.49 -1.91
CA LEU A 91 14.61 22.38 -1.61
C LEU A 91 14.82 21.52 -2.85
N GLN A 92 16.07 21.22 -3.17
CA GLN A 92 16.42 20.31 -4.26
C GLN A 92 16.42 18.87 -3.74
N VAL A 93 16.14 17.91 -4.64
CA VAL A 93 16.25 16.49 -4.32
C VAL A 93 17.73 16.12 -4.23
N THR A 94 18.22 15.97 -3.00
CA THR A 94 19.61 15.57 -2.69
C THR A 94 19.65 14.12 -2.19
N PRO A 95 20.83 13.46 -2.20
CA PRO A 95 20.98 12.14 -1.58
C PRO A 95 20.56 12.08 -0.12
N ASP A 96 20.82 13.15 0.64
CA ASP A 96 20.41 13.31 2.05
C ASP A 96 18.89 13.37 2.20
N LEU A 97 18.21 14.14 1.35
CA LEU A 97 16.74 14.16 1.29
C LEU A 97 16.17 12.79 0.95
N LEU A 98 16.75 12.12 -0.05
CA LEU A 98 16.32 10.78 -0.46
C LEU A 98 16.41 9.79 0.70
N GLU A 99 17.48 9.83 1.49
CA GLU A 99 17.64 8.98 2.67
C GLU A 99 16.50 9.17 3.67
N HIS A 100 16.22 10.41 4.07
CA HIS A 100 15.18 10.73 5.04
C HIS A 100 13.75 10.42 4.55
N GLU A 101 13.47 10.62 3.27
CA GLU A 101 12.16 10.28 2.69
C GLU A 101 11.99 8.77 2.50
N LEU A 102 13.03 8.05 2.12
CA LEU A 102 12.97 6.60 1.91
C LEU A 102 12.93 5.81 3.22
N ASN A 103 13.38 6.38 4.34
CA ASN A 103 13.19 5.82 5.67
C ASN A 103 11.72 5.77 6.10
N CYS A 104 10.81 6.50 5.43
CA CYS A 104 9.38 6.44 5.73
C CYS A 104 8.82 5.01 5.52
N LEU A 105 8.26 4.40 6.56
CA LEU A 105 7.64 3.07 6.42
C LEU A 105 6.26 3.11 5.76
N VAL A 106 5.68 4.30 5.56
CA VAL A 106 4.30 4.48 5.06
C VAL A 106 3.29 3.68 5.90
N CYS A 107 3.50 3.66 7.23
CA CYS A 107 2.62 2.95 8.18
C CYS A 107 1.33 3.72 8.54
N ASP A 108 1.24 4.98 8.11
CA ASP A 108 0.10 5.89 8.26
C ASP A 108 -0.36 6.20 9.71
N ALA A 109 0.35 5.72 10.73
CA ALA A 109 0.04 5.98 12.15
C ALA A 109 0.00 7.48 12.49
N CYS A 110 0.83 8.28 11.82
CA CYS A 110 0.88 9.73 11.99
C CYS A 110 -0.37 10.46 11.48
N SER A 111 -1.03 9.93 10.45
CA SER A 111 -2.27 10.48 9.91
C SER A 111 -3.43 10.29 10.89
N ALA A 112 -3.50 9.12 11.52
CA ALA A 112 -4.53 8.78 12.50
C ALA A 112 -4.54 9.71 13.74
N VAL A 113 -3.38 10.29 14.09
CA VAL A 113 -3.26 11.21 15.24
C VAL A 113 -3.21 12.68 14.83
N CYS A 114 -3.27 13.00 13.53
CA CYS A 114 -3.08 14.36 13.07
C CYS A 114 -4.36 15.19 13.30
N PRO A 115 -4.35 16.23 14.15
CA PRO A 115 -5.53 17.04 14.43
C PRO A 115 -5.89 17.95 13.26
N ALA A 116 -4.94 18.19 12.36
CA ALA A 116 -5.11 19.03 11.18
C ALA A 116 -5.51 18.25 9.92
N GLY A 117 -5.64 16.91 10.01
CA GLY A 117 -6.10 16.09 8.88
C GLY A 117 -5.06 15.87 7.78
N VAL A 118 -3.75 15.93 8.09
CA VAL A 118 -2.71 15.58 7.11
C VAL A 118 -2.71 14.07 6.88
N HIS A 119 -2.78 13.66 5.61
CA HIS A 119 -2.72 12.26 5.19
C HIS A 119 -1.34 11.93 4.62
N MET A 120 -0.59 11.09 5.32
CA MET A 120 0.79 10.75 4.98
C MET A 120 0.90 9.77 3.81
N ASP A 121 0.02 8.76 3.72
CA ASP A 121 0.08 7.77 2.64
C ASP A 121 0.03 8.38 1.22
N PRO A 122 -1.02 9.12 0.82
CA PRO A 122 -1.11 9.69 -0.52
C PRO A 122 0.04 10.67 -0.79
N LEU A 123 0.41 11.48 0.19
CA LEU A 123 1.56 12.39 0.12
C LEU A 123 2.86 11.65 -0.19
N GLN A 124 3.13 10.56 0.52
CA GLN A 124 4.36 9.78 0.36
C GLN A 124 4.37 8.98 -0.95
N VAL A 125 3.22 8.47 -1.41
CA VAL A 125 3.10 7.82 -2.73
C VAL A 125 3.47 8.81 -3.85
N VAL A 126 2.90 10.01 -3.80
CA VAL A 126 3.16 11.07 -4.79
C VAL A 126 4.60 11.57 -4.71
N LEU A 127 5.11 11.82 -3.51
CA LEU A 127 6.48 12.26 -3.29
C LEU A 127 7.49 11.23 -3.78
N ARG A 128 7.32 9.96 -3.43
CA ARG A 128 8.15 8.88 -3.94
C ARG A 128 8.13 8.82 -5.45
N SER A 129 6.96 8.99 -6.07
CA SER A 129 6.88 9.02 -7.52
C SER A 129 7.55 10.25 -8.15
N ALA A 130 7.61 11.38 -7.44
CA ALA A 130 8.29 12.59 -7.90
C ALA A 130 9.82 12.46 -7.82
N ILE A 131 10.34 11.82 -6.76
CA ILE A 131 11.78 11.64 -6.54
C ILE A 131 12.35 10.36 -7.17
N GLU A 132 11.49 9.41 -7.57
CA GLU A 132 11.88 8.13 -8.18
C GLU A 132 12.88 8.24 -9.35
N PRO A 133 12.79 9.23 -10.27
CA PRO A 133 13.78 9.43 -11.33
C PRO A 133 15.19 9.78 -10.83
N GLU A 134 15.30 10.40 -9.65
CA GLU A 134 16.56 10.84 -9.05
C GLU A 134 17.27 9.68 -8.30
N ILE A 135 16.57 8.56 -8.07
CA ILE A 135 17.16 7.41 -7.39
C ILE A 135 18.09 6.66 -8.35
N HIS A 136 19.40 6.88 -8.17
CA HIS A 136 20.44 6.16 -8.91
C HIS A 136 20.51 4.68 -8.51
N ARG A 137 20.13 3.81 -9.45
CA ARG A 137 20.19 2.36 -9.28
C ARG A 137 21.20 1.73 -10.24
N SER A 138 21.88 0.70 -9.77
CA SER A 138 22.76 -0.11 -10.62
C SER A 138 21.95 -0.82 -11.71
N TRP A 139 22.59 -1.21 -12.80
CA TRP A 139 21.90 -1.95 -13.88
C TRP A 139 21.30 -3.27 -13.37
N GLY A 140 21.99 -3.92 -12.42
CA GLY A 140 21.57 -5.17 -11.80
C GLY A 140 20.30 -4.99 -10.97
N GLU A 141 20.23 -3.93 -10.16
CA GLU A 141 19.01 -3.56 -9.43
C GLU A 141 17.84 -3.24 -10.35
N ARG A 142 18.07 -2.50 -11.44
CA ARG A 142 17.02 -2.21 -12.42
C ARG A 142 16.47 -3.48 -13.06
N LEU A 143 17.36 -4.41 -13.42
CA LEU A 143 16.97 -5.72 -13.98
C LEU A 143 16.22 -6.56 -12.94
N LEU A 144 16.76 -6.68 -11.72
CA LEU A 144 16.14 -7.43 -10.63
C LEU A 144 14.75 -6.89 -10.30
N ARG A 145 14.62 -5.57 -10.15
CA ARG A 145 13.33 -4.91 -9.91
C ARG A 145 12.34 -5.22 -11.04
N ARG A 146 12.76 -5.10 -12.30
CA ARG A 146 11.89 -5.44 -13.44
C ARG A 146 11.45 -6.90 -13.42
N LEU A 147 12.34 -7.84 -13.11
CA LEU A 147 12.01 -9.26 -12.98
C LEU A 147 11.04 -9.51 -11.82
N VAL A 148 11.30 -8.94 -10.65
CA VAL A 148 10.47 -9.13 -9.46
C VAL A 148 9.08 -8.50 -9.65
N PHE A 149 9.00 -7.24 -10.05
CA PHE A 149 7.75 -6.50 -10.11
C PHE A 149 6.93 -6.80 -11.37
N SER A 150 7.57 -6.98 -12.54
CA SER A 150 6.84 -7.20 -13.79
C SER A 150 6.63 -8.68 -14.13
N TRP A 151 7.51 -9.58 -13.70
CA TRP A 151 7.43 -11.00 -14.06
C TRP A 151 6.99 -11.90 -12.91
N LEU A 152 7.53 -11.72 -11.70
CA LEU A 152 7.20 -12.57 -10.54
C LEU A 152 5.87 -12.17 -9.90
N PHE A 153 5.69 -10.90 -9.51
CA PHE A 153 4.49 -10.45 -8.78
C PHE A 153 3.23 -10.30 -9.66
N MET A 154 3.39 -10.19 -10.99
CA MET A 154 2.26 -10.13 -11.92
C MET A 154 1.57 -11.48 -12.16
N ASP A 155 2.20 -12.59 -11.74
CA ASP A 155 1.65 -13.93 -11.94
C ASP A 155 1.61 -14.70 -10.61
N MET A 156 0.39 -14.91 -10.11
CA MET A 156 0.18 -15.63 -8.85
C MET A 156 0.62 -17.10 -8.90
N ALA A 157 0.67 -17.73 -10.07
CA ALA A 157 1.21 -19.08 -10.17
C ALA A 157 2.72 -19.08 -9.85
N ARG A 158 3.48 -18.14 -10.44
CA ARG A 158 4.92 -17.99 -10.20
C ARG A 158 5.22 -17.64 -8.76
N PHE A 159 4.50 -16.65 -8.22
CA PHE A 159 4.69 -16.23 -6.84
C PHE A 159 4.39 -17.35 -5.83
N ARG A 160 3.35 -18.16 -6.07
CA ARG A 160 3.05 -19.34 -5.25
C ARG A 160 4.11 -20.43 -5.34
N VAL A 161 4.73 -20.64 -6.51
CA VAL A 161 5.86 -21.57 -6.66
C VAL A 161 7.04 -21.08 -5.83
N LEU A 162 7.40 -19.79 -5.95
CA LEU A 162 8.46 -19.21 -5.13
C LEU A 162 8.18 -19.35 -3.63
N ALA A 163 6.96 -19.01 -3.18
CA ALA A 163 6.58 -19.15 -1.78
C ALA A 163 6.67 -20.60 -1.29
N ARG A 164 6.33 -21.61 -2.12
CA ARG A 164 6.49 -23.03 -1.77
C ARG A 164 7.95 -23.44 -1.67
N LEU A 165 8.81 -22.96 -2.57
CA LEU A 165 10.25 -23.19 -2.50
C LEU A 165 10.83 -22.56 -1.24
N LEU A 166 10.36 -21.36 -0.88
CA LEU A 166 10.80 -20.68 0.33
C LEU A 166 10.32 -21.40 1.60
N TRP A 167 9.08 -21.91 1.61
CA TRP A 167 8.59 -22.77 2.68
C TRP A 167 9.44 -24.05 2.82
N LEU A 168 9.79 -24.70 1.70
CA LEU A 168 10.68 -25.87 1.70
C LEU A 168 12.07 -25.49 2.25
N TYR A 169 12.65 -24.38 1.82
CA TYR A 169 13.91 -23.86 2.34
C TYR A 169 13.86 -23.66 3.87
N GLN A 170 12.77 -23.06 4.38
CA GLN A 170 12.57 -22.82 5.81
C GLN A 170 12.36 -24.11 6.60
N ARG A 171 11.80 -25.17 6.01
CA ARG A 171 11.44 -26.41 6.73
C ARG A 171 12.40 -27.59 6.56
N SER A 172 13.23 -27.60 5.52
CA SER A 172 14.10 -28.73 5.15
C SER A 172 15.46 -28.77 5.87
N GLY A 173 15.77 -27.80 6.73
CA GLY A 173 17.10 -27.68 7.36
C GLY A 173 18.14 -26.99 6.47
N VAL A 174 17.84 -26.77 5.18
CA VAL A 174 18.71 -25.98 4.27
C VAL A 174 18.94 -24.57 4.81
N ARG A 175 17.93 -23.95 5.43
CA ARG A 175 18.09 -22.66 6.13
C ARG A 175 19.16 -22.70 7.22
N TRP A 176 19.14 -23.75 8.05
CA TRP A 176 20.15 -23.93 9.09
C TRP A 176 21.54 -24.12 8.49
N LEU A 177 21.66 -24.95 7.45
CA LEU A 177 22.94 -25.21 6.80
C LEU A 177 23.49 -23.95 6.11
N ALA A 178 22.65 -23.21 5.39
CA ALA A 178 23.03 -21.97 4.71
C ALA A 178 23.54 -20.90 5.69
N ARG A 179 22.93 -20.81 6.88
CA ARG A 179 23.41 -19.95 7.98
C ARG A 179 24.70 -20.47 8.61
N ARG A 180 24.79 -21.78 8.87
CA ARG A 180 25.96 -22.41 9.51
C ARG A 180 27.22 -22.31 8.65
N LEU A 181 27.06 -22.47 7.34
CA LEU A 181 28.12 -22.37 6.33
C LEU A 181 28.36 -20.92 5.86
N ARG A 182 27.58 -19.94 6.35
CA ARG A 182 27.69 -18.52 6.00
C ARG A 182 27.62 -18.23 4.49
N VAL A 183 26.99 -19.11 3.71
CA VAL A 183 26.84 -18.96 2.26
C VAL A 183 26.05 -17.70 1.94
N LEU A 184 25.06 -17.35 2.76
CA LEU A 184 24.26 -16.14 2.58
C LEU A 184 25.03 -14.85 2.88
N ASP A 185 26.03 -14.90 3.76
CA ASP A 185 26.89 -13.74 4.01
C ASP A 185 27.75 -13.46 2.77
N LEU A 186 28.31 -14.52 2.16
CA LEU A 186 29.10 -14.43 0.93
C LEU A 186 28.27 -13.92 -0.26
N LEU A 187 26.99 -14.25 -0.30
CA LEU A 187 26.05 -13.78 -1.33
C LEU A 187 25.44 -12.41 -1.02
N GLY A 188 25.71 -11.82 0.15
CA GLY A 188 25.09 -10.55 0.59
C GLY A 188 23.58 -10.64 0.85
N LEU A 189 23.05 -11.84 1.10
CA LEU A 189 21.62 -12.11 1.29
C LEU A 189 21.22 -12.42 2.73
N ALA A 190 22.17 -12.40 3.66
CA ALA A 190 21.92 -12.77 5.05
C ALA A 190 20.84 -11.90 5.72
N GLU A 191 20.89 -10.58 5.51
CA GLU A 191 19.92 -9.67 6.11
C GLU A 191 18.53 -9.80 5.48
N ALA A 192 18.48 -9.90 4.14
CA ALA A 192 17.23 -10.16 3.43
C ALA A 192 16.57 -11.46 3.92
N GLU A 193 17.35 -12.52 4.18
CA GLU A 193 16.86 -13.78 4.71
C GLU A 193 16.34 -13.70 6.15
N ARG A 194 16.96 -12.86 7.00
CA ARG A 194 16.49 -12.62 8.38
C ARG A 194 15.14 -11.91 8.41
N LEU A 195 14.91 -11.01 7.45
CA LEU A 195 13.66 -10.25 7.32
C LEU A 195 12.52 -11.05 6.67
N LEU A 196 12.78 -12.28 6.17
CA LEU A 196 11.73 -13.10 5.57
C LEU A 196 10.71 -13.55 6.63
N PRO A 197 9.40 -13.38 6.36
CA PRO A 197 8.37 -13.94 7.22
C PRO A 197 8.38 -15.48 7.14
N ASP A 198 7.87 -16.13 8.18
CA ASP A 198 7.61 -17.57 8.13
C ASP A 198 6.47 -17.86 7.15
N VAL A 199 6.79 -18.57 6.08
CA VAL A 199 5.82 -18.85 5.01
C VAL A 199 4.91 -20.00 5.46
N PRO A 200 3.58 -19.86 5.40
CA PRO A 200 2.68 -20.93 5.82
C PRO A 200 2.64 -22.06 4.78
N ARG A 201 2.49 -23.31 5.26
CA ARG A 201 2.38 -24.51 4.41
C ARG A 201 1.18 -24.46 3.46
N ARG A 202 0.08 -23.86 3.91
CA ARG A 202 -1.16 -23.68 3.14
C ARG A 202 -1.28 -22.20 2.79
N PHE A 203 -1.75 -21.90 1.59
CA PHE A 203 -2.07 -20.54 1.15
C PHE A 203 -3.57 -20.27 1.30
N PHE A 204 -3.96 -19.00 1.41
CA PHE A 204 -5.34 -18.53 1.45
C PHE A 204 -5.79 -18.13 0.03
N THR A 205 -5.81 -19.10 -0.87
CA THR A 205 -6.10 -18.85 -2.30
C THR A 205 -7.58 -18.53 -2.51
N PRO A 206 -7.94 -17.44 -3.21
CA PRO A 206 -9.32 -17.15 -3.57
C PRO A 206 -9.86 -18.16 -4.59
N ARG A 207 -10.91 -18.91 -4.23
CA ARG A 207 -11.61 -19.86 -5.12
C ARG A 207 -13.11 -19.61 -5.21
N GLY A 208 -13.60 -18.48 -4.70
CA GLY A 208 -15.03 -18.18 -4.66
C GLY A 208 -15.72 -18.80 -3.45
N GLU A 209 -14.97 -19.12 -2.39
CA GLU A 209 -15.54 -19.70 -1.18
C GLU A 209 -16.46 -18.72 -0.45
N SER A 210 -17.54 -19.25 0.14
CA SER A 210 -18.37 -18.54 1.11
C SER A 210 -18.27 -19.24 2.45
N TYR A 211 -17.94 -18.47 3.48
CA TYR A 211 -17.78 -18.96 4.84
C TYR A 211 -18.92 -18.42 5.71
N PRO A 212 -19.87 -19.28 6.13
CA PRO A 212 -21.00 -18.83 6.93
C PRO A 212 -20.53 -18.33 8.30
N SER A 213 -21.33 -17.46 8.92
CA SER A 213 -21.09 -17.00 10.28
C SER A 213 -20.96 -18.19 11.24
N SER A 214 -20.10 -18.04 12.25
CA SER A 214 -19.92 -19.07 13.29
C SER A 214 -20.94 -18.97 14.42
N VAL A 215 -21.74 -17.91 14.41
CA VAL A 215 -22.77 -17.62 15.41
C VAL A 215 -24.11 -17.59 14.71
N ARG A 216 -25.05 -18.42 15.18
CA ARG A 216 -26.46 -18.31 14.80
C ARG A 216 -27.00 -17.06 15.49
N ARG A 217 -27.27 -15.98 14.73
CA ARG A 217 -27.96 -14.82 15.30
C ARG A 217 -29.30 -15.33 15.85
N ARG A 218 -29.51 -15.16 17.16
CA ARG A 218 -30.87 -14.97 17.66
C ARG A 218 -31.26 -13.60 17.13
N SER A 219 -32.43 -13.48 16.51
CA SER A 219 -32.94 -12.20 16.02
C SER A 219 -32.77 -11.14 17.10
N ALA A 220 -31.79 -10.27 16.92
CA ALA A 220 -31.50 -9.18 17.81
C ALA A 220 -30.66 -8.18 17.04
N THR A 221 -31.26 -7.01 16.92
CA THR A 221 -30.77 -5.72 16.45
C THR A 221 -29.55 -5.22 17.24
N ALA A 222 -28.49 -6.01 17.31
CA ALA A 222 -27.21 -5.54 17.82
C ALA A 222 -26.49 -4.81 16.69
N ALA A 223 -26.69 -3.49 16.67
CA ALA A 223 -25.83 -2.56 15.95
C ALA A 223 -24.38 -2.80 16.37
N VAL A 224 -23.46 -2.75 15.41
CA VAL A 224 -22.02 -2.66 15.70
C VAL A 224 -21.85 -1.38 16.52
N PRO A 225 -21.36 -1.43 17.78
CA PRO A 225 -21.06 -0.19 18.50
C PRO A 225 -20.02 0.56 17.68
N ALA A 226 -20.38 1.75 17.22
CA ALA A 226 -19.43 2.68 16.65
C ALA A 226 -18.35 2.89 17.71
N GLY A 227 -17.15 2.35 17.48
CA GLY A 227 -16.02 2.64 18.35
C GLY A 227 -15.67 4.12 18.21
N ASP A 228 -15.32 4.77 19.31
CA ASP A 228 -14.99 6.21 19.40
C ASP A 228 -13.73 6.63 18.61
N GLY A 229 -13.15 5.71 17.82
CA GLY A 229 -12.14 6.02 16.83
C GLY A 229 -12.82 6.51 15.56
N ALA A 230 -12.80 7.82 15.35
CA ALA A 230 -13.24 8.44 14.10
C ALA A 230 -12.44 7.87 12.91
N VAL A 231 -12.95 6.80 12.30
CA VAL A 231 -12.70 6.54 10.89
C VAL A 231 -13.35 7.70 10.16
N PRO A 232 -12.61 8.49 9.35
CA PRO A 232 -13.21 9.60 8.63
C PRO A 232 -14.42 9.08 7.86
N ALA A 233 -15.55 9.77 8.02
CA ALA A 233 -16.84 9.41 7.45
C ALA A 233 -16.77 9.49 5.91
N GLY A 234 -16.17 8.49 5.29
CA GLY A 234 -16.36 8.18 3.89
C GLY A 234 -17.56 7.25 3.78
N ASP A 235 -18.67 7.77 3.26
CA ASP A 235 -19.81 7.11 2.62
C ASP A 235 -20.35 5.80 3.24
N SER A 236 -20.02 5.49 4.49
CA SER A 236 -20.35 4.23 5.16
C SER A 236 -21.81 4.17 5.61
N ALA A 237 -22.58 5.23 5.35
CA ALA A 237 -24.01 5.34 5.62
C ALA A 237 -24.88 4.34 4.81
N GLY A 238 -24.29 3.53 3.92
CA GLY A 238 -25.02 2.54 3.11
C GLY A 238 -24.61 1.07 3.32
N LEU A 239 -23.74 0.74 4.28
CA LEU A 239 -23.18 -0.63 4.40
C LEU A 239 -23.85 -1.53 5.45
N VAL A 240 -24.83 -1.02 6.21
CA VAL A 240 -25.64 -1.86 7.10
C VAL A 240 -26.98 -2.12 6.41
N PRO A 241 -27.18 -3.29 5.77
CA PRO A 241 -28.48 -3.61 5.19
C PRO A 241 -29.54 -3.64 6.30
N GLU A 242 -30.59 -2.85 6.12
CA GLU A 242 -31.81 -2.93 6.92
C GLU A 242 -32.53 -4.25 6.58
N GLY A 243 -32.41 -5.25 7.44
CA GLY A 243 -33.13 -6.51 7.31
C GLY A 243 -32.41 -7.73 7.91
N ASP A 244 -33.16 -8.81 8.14
CA ASP A 244 -32.69 -10.08 8.71
C ASP A 244 -31.76 -10.89 7.75
N ALA A 245 -31.38 -10.29 6.62
CA ALA A 245 -30.39 -10.82 5.70
C ALA A 245 -29.00 -10.63 6.32
N GLY A 246 -28.52 -11.65 7.03
CA GLY A 246 -27.27 -11.62 7.78
C GLY A 246 -26.10 -10.91 7.07
N LEU A 247 -25.42 -10.04 7.80
CA LEU A 247 -24.34 -9.18 7.29
C LEU A 247 -23.31 -9.98 6.48
N GLN A 248 -23.05 -9.57 5.24
CA GLN A 248 -22.04 -10.18 4.37
C GLN A 248 -20.87 -9.24 4.17
N VAL A 249 -19.66 -9.79 4.15
CA VAL A 249 -18.42 -9.06 3.83
C VAL A 249 -17.59 -9.86 2.84
N SER A 250 -16.89 -9.16 1.94
CA SER A 250 -15.92 -9.80 1.04
C SER A 250 -14.50 -9.50 1.52
N ILE A 251 -13.64 -10.52 1.50
CA ILE A 251 -12.21 -10.34 1.79
C ILE A 251 -11.41 -10.26 0.49
N PHE A 252 -10.53 -9.27 0.40
CA PHE A 252 -9.50 -9.21 -0.62
C PHE A 252 -8.25 -9.91 -0.09
N ALA A 253 -7.96 -11.10 -0.61
CA ALA A 253 -6.86 -11.95 -0.16
C ALA A 253 -5.49 -11.43 -0.64
N GLY A 254 -5.45 -10.61 -1.70
CA GLY A 254 -4.22 -10.02 -2.22
C GLY A 254 -3.18 -11.05 -2.70
N CYS A 255 -2.03 -10.56 -3.20
CA CYS A 255 -0.95 -11.43 -3.67
C CYS A 255 -0.05 -11.92 -2.54
N VAL A 256 0.54 -10.99 -1.78
CA VAL A 256 1.45 -11.26 -0.67
C VAL A 256 0.69 -11.85 0.52
N MET A 257 -0.47 -11.27 0.86
CA MET A 257 -1.27 -11.72 2.02
C MET A 257 -1.74 -13.16 1.86
N SER A 258 -2.34 -13.51 0.72
CA SER A 258 -2.83 -14.88 0.46
C SER A 258 -1.77 -15.98 0.47
N THR A 259 -0.49 -15.63 0.45
CA THR A 259 0.63 -16.59 0.39
C THR A 259 1.55 -16.45 1.59
N ALA A 260 2.43 -15.45 1.59
CA ALA A 260 3.43 -15.24 2.64
C ALA A 260 2.82 -14.92 4.01
N LEU A 261 1.63 -14.32 4.05
CA LEU A 261 0.93 -13.94 5.29
C LEU A 261 -0.44 -14.61 5.42
N ALA A 262 -0.62 -15.80 4.84
CA ALA A 262 -1.95 -16.42 4.74
C ALA A 262 -2.61 -16.72 6.10
N ASP A 263 -1.83 -16.76 7.18
CA ASP A 263 -2.36 -16.89 8.54
C ASP A 263 -3.10 -15.64 9.02
N ILE A 264 -2.72 -14.46 8.53
CA ILE A 264 -3.44 -13.20 8.78
C ILE A 264 -4.83 -13.28 8.14
N ASP A 265 -4.93 -13.68 6.86
CA ASP A 265 -6.23 -13.82 6.19
C ASP A 265 -7.14 -14.83 6.91
N ARG A 266 -6.57 -15.95 7.38
CA ARG A 266 -7.31 -16.93 8.19
C ARG A 266 -7.76 -16.36 9.53
N ALA A 267 -6.92 -15.55 10.17
CA ALA A 267 -7.27 -14.89 11.42
C ALA A 267 -8.41 -13.89 11.20
N THR A 268 -8.30 -13.05 10.17
CA THR A 268 -9.36 -12.13 9.72
C THR A 268 -10.66 -12.88 9.46
N LEU A 269 -10.61 -14.00 8.72
CA LEU A 269 -11.77 -14.85 8.49
C LEU A 269 -12.40 -15.35 9.79
N ARG A 270 -11.60 -15.82 10.76
CA ARG A 270 -12.11 -16.27 12.07
C ARG A 270 -12.79 -15.15 12.84
N VAL A 271 -12.17 -13.97 12.88
CA VAL A 271 -12.70 -12.79 13.58
C VAL A 271 -14.03 -12.36 12.96
N LEU A 272 -14.08 -12.18 11.64
CA LEU A 272 -15.31 -11.75 10.94
C LEU A 272 -16.46 -12.75 11.11
N ARG A 273 -16.17 -14.05 11.00
CA ARG A 273 -17.19 -15.09 11.22
C ARG A 273 -17.69 -15.13 12.66
N ARG A 274 -16.86 -14.76 13.64
CA ARG A 274 -17.23 -14.70 15.06
C ARG A 274 -17.96 -13.41 15.41
N ALA A 275 -17.69 -12.33 14.68
CA ALA A 275 -18.47 -11.09 14.70
C ALA A 275 -19.85 -11.22 14.01
N GLY A 276 -20.16 -12.39 13.43
CA GLY A 276 -21.47 -12.71 12.88
C GLY A 276 -21.62 -12.44 11.39
N PHE A 277 -20.52 -12.18 10.68
CA PHE A 277 -20.55 -11.98 9.23
C PHE A 277 -20.45 -13.30 8.46
N THR A 278 -21.16 -13.37 7.34
CA THR A 278 -20.84 -14.32 6.26
C THR A 278 -19.72 -13.72 5.41
N VAL A 279 -18.60 -14.43 5.30
CA VAL A 279 -17.41 -13.92 4.61
C VAL A 279 -17.29 -14.58 3.24
N ARG A 280 -17.22 -13.78 2.17
CA ARG A 280 -16.97 -14.24 0.80
C ARG A 280 -15.52 -14.01 0.41
N ASN A 281 -14.92 -14.97 -0.28
CA ASN A 281 -13.57 -14.88 -0.87
C ASN A 281 -13.68 -15.04 -2.40
N PRO A 282 -14.03 -13.97 -3.14
CA PRO A 282 -14.27 -14.05 -4.58
C PRO A 282 -13.06 -14.59 -5.34
N ALA A 283 -13.26 -15.46 -6.33
CA ALA A 283 -12.15 -16.01 -7.14
C ALA A 283 -11.49 -14.96 -8.04
N GLU A 284 -12.29 -14.02 -8.56
CA GLU A 284 -11.86 -12.99 -9.51
C GLU A 284 -11.31 -11.76 -8.77
N GLN A 285 -10.13 -11.89 -8.17
CA GLN A 285 -9.41 -10.79 -7.54
C GLN A 285 -8.30 -10.25 -8.46
N GLY A 286 -8.21 -8.93 -8.48
CA GLY A 286 -7.23 -8.18 -9.25
C GLY A 286 -5.94 -7.86 -8.49
N CYS A 287 -4.96 -7.29 -9.19
CA CYS A 287 -3.80 -6.66 -8.56
C CYS A 287 -4.21 -5.29 -8.01
N CYS A 288 -4.12 -5.06 -6.70
CA CYS A 288 -4.46 -3.74 -6.14
C CYS A 288 -3.45 -2.64 -6.52
N GLY A 289 -2.28 -2.99 -7.07
CA GLY A 289 -1.26 -2.02 -7.48
C GLY A 289 -0.46 -1.38 -6.34
N ALA A 290 -0.83 -1.61 -5.08
CA ALA A 290 -0.22 -0.97 -3.90
C ALA A 290 1.30 -1.09 -3.87
N LEU A 291 1.84 -2.27 -4.18
CA LEU A 291 3.30 -2.50 -4.18
C LEU A 291 4.06 -1.61 -5.19
N HIS A 292 3.42 -1.25 -6.31
CA HIS A 292 4.01 -0.32 -7.28
C HIS A 292 3.85 1.13 -6.82
N ALA A 293 2.66 1.49 -6.33
CA ALA A 293 2.37 2.85 -5.89
C ALA A 293 3.25 3.28 -4.70
N HIS A 294 3.33 2.49 -3.63
CA HIS A 294 4.20 2.81 -2.48
C HIS A 294 5.69 2.74 -2.81
N GLY A 295 6.05 2.06 -3.92
CA GLY A 295 7.40 2.03 -4.47
C GLY A 295 7.72 3.17 -5.43
N GLY A 296 6.85 4.17 -5.57
CA GLY A 296 7.04 5.34 -6.44
C GLY A 296 6.80 5.09 -7.94
N ASP A 297 6.34 3.89 -8.34
CA ASP A 297 6.10 3.55 -9.74
C ASP A 297 4.62 3.69 -10.11
N LEU A 298 4.12 4.94 -10.09
CA LEU A 298 2.75 5.27 -10.49
C LEU A 298 2.49 5.06 -11.99
N ARG A 299 3.54 4.86 -12.78
CA ARG A 299 3.45 4.60 -14.23
C ARG A 299 3.49 3.11 -14.57
N SER A 300 3.53 2.25 -13.56
CA SER A 300 3.57 0.80 -13.77
C SER A 300 2.40 0.32 -14.64
N PRO A 301 2.65 -0.50 -15.69
CA PRO A 301 1.58 -1.15 -16.46
C PRO A 301 0.63 -2.00 -15.59
N ALA A 302 1.10 -2.42 -14.41
CA ALA A 302 0.27 -3.12 -13.44
C ALA A 302 -0.90 -2.27 -12.94
N LEU A 303 -0.72 -0.96 -12.80
CA LEU A 303 -1.77 -0.02 -12.35
C LEU A 303 -2.83 0.21 -13.45
N ALA A 304 -2.41 0.18 -14.72
CA ALA A 304 -3.30 0.32 -15.89
C ALA A 304 -3.97 -0.99 -16.35
N SER A 305 -3.61 -2.13 -15.76
CA SER A 305 -4.10 -3.45 -16.17
C SER A 305 -5.63 -3.55 -15.99
N PRO A 306 -6.39 -4.18 -16.91
CA PRO A 306 -7.80 -4.47 -16.67
C PRO A 306 -8.04 -5.35 -15.43
N ARG A 307 -7.01 -6.11 -15.04
CA ARG A 307 -6.98 -6.91 -13.80
C ARG A 307 -6.58 -6.08 -12.57
N SER A 308 -6.29 -4.79 -12.67
CA SER A 308 -6.06 -3.91 -11.51
C SER A 308 -7.33 -3.27 -10.97
N LYS A 309 -8.43 -3.39 -11.72
CA LYS A 309 -9.72 -2.87 -11.32
C LYS A 309 -10.26 -3.72 -10.17
N ALA A 310 -10.85 -3.02 -9.20
CA ALA A 310 -11.42 -3.53 -7.95
C ALA A 310 -12.09 -4.89 -8.11
N VAL A 311 -12.11 -5.68 -7.02
CA VAL A 311 -13.03 -6.81 -6.89
C VAL A 311 -14.39 -6.32 -7.35
N ARG A 312 -14.89 -6.83 -8.49
CA ARG A 312 -16.25 -6.55 -8.92
C ARG A 312 -17.16 -7.33 -7.98
N VAL A 313 -17.39 -6.76 -6.80
CA VAL A 313 -18.49 -7.14 -5.94
C VAL A 313 -19.71 -6.68 -6.71
N ARG A 314 -20.32 -7.59 -7.47
CA ARG A 314 -21.69 -7.36 -7.94
C ARG A 314 -22.48 -7.07 -6.69
N SER A 315 -23.07 -5.88 -6.60
CA SER A 315 -24.15 -5.61 -5.65
C SER A 315 -25.23 -6.64 -5.95
N TRP A 316 -25.52 -7.51 -4.99
CA TRP A 316 -26.60 -8.49 -5.06
C TRP A 316 -27.71 -8.01 -4.16
#